data_AF-A0A0F3KZU8-F1
#
_entry.id   AF-A0A0F3KZU8-F1
#
_cell.length_a   1.000
_cell.length_b   1.000
_cell.length_c   1.000
_cell.angle_alpha   90.00
_cell.angle_beta   90.00
_cell.angle_gamma   90.00
#
_symmetry.space_group_name_H-M   'P 1'
#
loop_
_entity.id
_entity.type
_entity.pdbx_description
1 polymer ?
#
loop_
_entity_poly.entity_id
_entity_poly.type
_entity_poly.pdbx_seq_one_letter_code
_entity_poly.pdbx_strand_id
1 'polypeptide(L)'
;MFVHVDTRRRSRLAWATMLIVVVCVVSFVGLALAGRTERMAIMLHWGTVPAHLFGTGLPLWQQVSDPALLRLFTAMFIHGGWLHLLSNLLFLVIFSLPAERSLGSPRFLLLFLLGGIVANLIGAISLTGARVAIIGCSGAVSAVVGAYVTLFPRARLGLVVPLGVYLEFVRVPAFVLIGIWALVQLLFSYAGASYGAVVWWTHIGGFLFGIVFALFSRGAIARRLRG
;
A
#
# COMPACT_ATOMS: atom_id res chain seq x y z
N MET A 1 46.98 0.91 -15.28
CA MET A 1 45.91 1.63 -14.55
C MET A 1 44.71 0.70 -14.43
N PHE A 2 44.55 0.01 -13.31
CA PHE A 2 43.41 -0.88 -13.10
C PHE A 2 42.19 -0.02 -12.71
N VAL A 3 41.24 0.12 -13.63
CA VAL A 3 39.94 0.73 -13.34
C VAL A 3 39.17 -0.27 -12.48
N HIS A 4 39.03 0.05 -11.20
CA HIS A 4 38.13 -0.68 -10.31
C HIS A 4 36.69 -0.36 -10.76
N VAL A 5 36.13 -1.21 -11.62
CA VAL A 5 34.69 -1.17 -11.89
C VAL A 5 34.03 -1.85 -10.71
N ASP A 6 33.41 -1.06 -9.83
CA ASP A 6 32.55 -1.58 -8.77
C ASP A 6 31.57 -2.58 -9.40
N THR A 7 31.77 -3.85 -9.11
CA THR A 7 30.83 -4.89 -9.50
C THR A 7 29.53 -4.57 -8.76
N ARG A 8 28.49 -4.16 -9.52
CA ARG A 8 27.16 -3.85 -8.99
C ARG A 8 26.82 -4.82 -7.87
N ARG A 9 26.75 -4.32 -6.62
CA ARG A 9 26.29 -5.08 -5.44
C ARG A 9 25.13 -5.95 -5.90
N ARG A 10 25.27 -7.29 -5.78
CA ARG A 10 24.23 -8.26 -6.15
C ARG A 10 22.88 -7.70 -5.70
N SER A 11 22.02 -7.38 -6.66
CA SER A 11 20.66 -6.95 -6.39
C SER A 11 19.98 -8.08 -5.63
N ARG A 12 19.92 -8.00 -4.30
CA ARG A 12 19.12 -8.94 -3.52
C ARG A 12 17.71 -8.87 -4.08
N LEU A 13 17.15 -10.02 -4.43
CA LEU A 13 15.83 -10.13 -5.01
C LEU A 13 14.83 -9.39 -4.12
N ALA A 14 14.01 -8.51 -4.71
CA ALA A 14 12.96 -7.78 -4.00
C ALA A 14 11.75 -8.71 -3.76
N TRP A 15 11.98 -9.79 -3.00
CA TRP A 15 11.02 -10.87 -2.86
C TRP A 15 9.75 -10.44 -2.14
N ALA A 16 9.84 -9.47 -1.22
CA ALA A 16 8.67 -9.02 -0.46
C ALA A 16 7.70 -8.25 -1.36
N THR A 17 8.22 -7.33 -2.20
CA THR A 17 7.42 -6.67 -3.24
C THR A 17 6.74 -7.70 -4.14
N MET A 18 7.49 -8.68 -4.66
CA MET A 18 6.95 -9.69 -5.57
C MET A 18 5.87 -10.55 -4.89
N LEU A 19 6.11 -10.96 -3.64
CA LEU A 19 5.14 -11.70 -2.84
C LEU A 19 3.84 -10.91 -2.69
N ILE A 20 3.91 -9.63 -2.31
CA ILE A 20 2.73 -8.78 -2.13
C ILE A 20 1.96 -8.64 -3.44
N VAL A 21 2.66 -8.40 -4.56
CA VAL A 21 2.05 -8.30 -5.89
C VAL A 21 1.32 -9.61 -6.24
N VAL A 22 1.98 -10.76 -6.10
CA VAL A 22 1.40 -12.07 -6.39
C VAL A 22 0.16 -12.31 -5.53
N VAL A 23 0.23 -12.04 -4.23
CA VAL A 23 -0.93 -12.20 -3.33
C VAL A 23 -2.10 -11.30 -3.77
N CYS A 24 -1.85 -10.02 -4.06
CA CYS A 24 -2.90 -9.10 -4.51
C CYS A 24 -3.54 -9.56 -5.84
N VAL A 25 -2.73 -10.04 -6.79
CA VAL A 25 -3.22 -10.53 -8.08
C VAL A 25 -4.03 -11.80 -7.92
N VAL A 26 -3.53 -12.78 -7.16
CA VAL A 26 -4.24 -14.06 -6.92
C VAL A 26 -5.56 -13.81 -6.19
N SER A 27 -5.56 -12.99 -5.13
CA SER A 27 -6.77 -12.61 -4.42
C SER A 27 -7.77 -11.90 -5.33
N PHE A 28 -7.31 -11.00 -6.20
CA PHE A 28 -8.17 -10.33 -7.16
C PHE A 28 -8.73 -11.28 -8.22
N VAL A 29 -7.93 -12.18 -8.78
CA VAL A 29 -8.38 -13.16 -9.77
C VAL A 29 -9.44 -14.07 -9.16
N GLY A 30 -9.23 -14.60 -7.95
CA GLY A 30 -10.23 -15.40 -7.24
C GLY A 30 -11.55 -14.64 -7.05
N LEU A 31 -11.46 -13.37 -6.66
CA LEU A 31 -12.63 -12.50 -6.49
C LEU A 31 -13.32 -12.11 -7.81
N ALA A 32 -12.57 -12.03 -8.91
CA ALA A 32 -13.09 -11.71 -10.24
C ALA A 32 -13.77 -12.90 -10.92
N LEU A 33 -13.40 -14.12 -10.54
CA LEU A 33 -14.06 -15.37 -10.98
C LEU A 33 -15.39 -15.63 -10.24
N ALA A 34 -15.59 -15.02 -9.08
CA ALA A 34 -16.81 -15.14 -8.30
C ALA A 34 -18.00 -14.39 -8.95
N GLY A 35 -19.22 -14.88 -8.70
CA GLY A 35 -20.44 -14.20 -9.14
C GLY A 35 -20.61 -12.83 -8.45
N ARG A 36 -21.35 -11.89 -9.06
CA ARG A 36 -21.49 -10.50 -8.56
C ARG A 36 -21.93 -10.42 -7.09
N THR A 37 -22.90 -11.26 -6.68
CA THR A 37 -23.43 -11.28 -5.32
C THR A 37 -22.41 -11.84 -4.32
N GLU A 38 -21.78 -12.96 -4.68
CA GLU A 38 -20.72 -13.59 -3.90
C GLU A 38 -19.52 -12.65 -3.72
N ARG A 39 -19.14 -11.96 -4.78
CA ARG A 39 -18.07 -10.95 -4.76
C ARG A 39 -18.33 -9.86 -3.72
N MET A 40 -19.55 -9.33 -3.67
CA MET A 40 -19.94 -8.33 -2.66
C MET A 40 -19.92 -8.92 -1.25
N ALA A 41 -20.40 -10.15 -1.08
CA ALA A 41 -20.38 -10.84 0.21
C ALA A 41 -18.94 -11.05 0.72
N ILE A 42 -18.02 -11.47 -0.15
CA ILE A 42 -16.59 -11.64 0.18
C ILE A 42 -15.98 -10.29 0.60
N MET A 43 -16.25 -9.21 -0.14
CA MET A 43 -15.73 -7.87 0.19
C MET A 43 -16.22 -7.38 1.55
N LEU A 44 -17.49 -7.61 1.91
CA LEU A 44 -18.04 -7.23 3.21
C LEU A 44 -17.55 -8.14 4.35
N HIS A 45 -17.35 -9.43 4.07
CA HIS A 45 -16.93 -10.40 5.08
C HIS A 45 -15.44 -10.29 5.43
N TRP A 46 -14.59 -10.05 4.43
CA TRP A 46 -13.13 -10.01 4.59
C TRP A 46 -12.54 -8.59 4.51
N GLY A 47 -13.37 -7.60 4.17
CA GLY A 47 -13.00 -6.18 4.21
C GLY A 47 -13.13 -5.59 5.60
N THR A 48 -12.49 -4.45 5.82
CA THR A 48 -12.57 -3.73 7.09
C THR A 48 -13.88 -2.95 7.14
N VAL A 49 -14.85 -3.43 7.91
CA VAL A 49 -16.14 -2.74 8.09
C VAL A 49 -16.15 -2.03 9.45
N PRO A 50 -16.15 -0.69 9.50
CA PRO A 50 -16.06 0.08 10.74
C PRO A 50 -17.13 -0.27 11.78
N ALA A 51 -18.38 -0.50 11.34
CA ALA A 51 -19.48 -0.89 12.22
C ALA A 51 -19.24 -2.21 12.98
N HIS A 52 -18.41 -3.11 12.44
CA HIS A 52 -18.08 -4.38 13.10
C HIS A 52 -16.89 -4.28 14.05
N LEU A 53 -16.01 -3.29 13.85
CA LEU A 53 -14.84 -3.09 14.72
C LEU A 53 -15.19 -2.42 16.04
N PHE A 54 -16.12 -1.46 16.01
CA PHE A 54 -16.47 -0.64 17.18
C PHE A 54 -17.89 -0.95 17.69
N GLY A 55 -18.21 -2.23 17.83
CA GLY A 55 -19.48 -2.69 18.38
C GLY A 55 -19.72 -2.12 19.78
N THR A 56 -20.74 -1.27 19.91
CA THR A 56 -21.13 -0.59 21.15
C THR A 56 -21.71 -1.60 22.15
N GLY A 57 -20.86 -2.31 22.91
CA GLY A 57 -21.34 -3.13 24.03
C GLY A 57 -20.47 -4.29 24.51
N LEU A 58 -19.41 -4.68 23.79
CA LEU A 58 -18.53 -5.78 24.22
C LEU A 58 -17.26 -5.27 24.92
N PRO A 59 -16.68 -6.00 25.88
CA PRO A 59 -15.39 -5.69 26.46
C PRO A 59 -14.26 -5.67 25.41
N LEU A 60 -13.27 -4.78 25.59
CA LEU A 60 -12.14 -4.58 24.68
C LEU A 60 -11.38 -5.88 24.32
N TRP A 61 -11.23 -6.80 25.26
CA TRP A 61 -10.54 -8.08 25.02
C TRP A 61 -11.31 -9.02 24.08
N GLN A 62 -12.66 -8.99 24.10
CA GLN A 62 -13.48 -9.75 23.16
C GLN A 62 -13.44 -9.14 21.76
N GLN A 63 -13.37 -7.81 21.66
CA GLN A 63 -13.19 -7.09 20.41
C GLN A 63 -11.80 -7.37 19.79
N VAL A 64 -10.77 -7.54 20.62
CA VAL A 64 -9.41 -7.88 20.16
C VAL A 64 -9.28 -9.35 19.74
N SER A 65 -10.08 -10.26 20.31
CA SER A 65 -10.18 -11.65 19.85
C SER A 65 -11.14 -11.85 18.68
N ASP A 66 -11.86 -10.79 18.26
CA ASP A 66 -12.80 -10.86 17.15
C ASP A 66 -12.03 -11.05 15.83
N PRO A 67 -12.43 -11.98 14.95
CA PRO A 67 -11.96 -12.02 13.57
C PRO A 67 -12.06 -10.67 12.83
N ALA A 68 -12.82 -9.69 13.33
CA ALA A 68 -12.81 -8.31 12.87
C ALA A 68 -11.41 -7.67 12.80
N LEU A 69 -10.49 -7.95 13.74
CA LEU A 69 -9.12 -7.42 13.65
C LEU A 69 -8.31 -8.07 12.51
N LEU A 70 -8.58 -9.34 12.19
CA LEU A 70 -7.99 -9.98 11.00
C LEU A 70 -8.42 -9.26 9.72
N ARG A 71 -9.61 -8.64 9.71
CA ARG A 71 -10.09 -7.86 8.57
C ARG A 71 -9.26 -6.62 8.27
N LEU A 72 -8.58 -6.04 9.27
CA LEU A 72 -7.60 -4.96 9.05
C LEU A 72 -6.46 -5.42 8.14
N PHE A 73 -6.07 -6.69 8.25
CA PHE A 73 -5.04 -7.31 7.44
C PHE A 73 -5.59 -7.84 6.11
N THR A 74 -6.66 -8.65 6.12
CA THR A 74 -7.17 -9.28 4.89
C THR A 74 -7.70 -8.26 3.89
N ALA A 75 -8.28 -7.15 4.37
CA ALA A 75 -8.75 -6.07 3.52
C ALA A 75 -7.68 -5.49 2.59
N MET A 76 -6.41 -5.53 3.01
CA MET A 76 -5.29 -5.01 2.23
C MET A 76 -5.15 -5.70 0.87
N PHE A 77 -5.63 -6.93 0.73
CA PHE A 77 -5.42 -7.75 -0.48
C PHE A 77 -6.66 -7.82 -1.38
N ILE A 78 -7.78 -7.20 -0.97
CA ILE A 78 -9.06 -7.23 -1.69
C ILE A 78 -9.17 -6.00 -2.59
N HIS A 79 -9.51 -6.21 -3.87
CA HIS A 79 -9.61 -5.11 -4.84
C HIS A 79 -10.95 -5.11 -5.59
N GLY A 80 -11.61 -3.95 -5.60
CA GLY A 80 -12.94 -3.72 -6.17
C GLY A 80 -13.03 -3.77 -7.70
N GLY A 81 -11.91 -3.68 -8.41
CA GLY A 81 -11.89 -3.72 -9.88
C GLY A 81 -10.48 -3.58 -10.44
N TRP A 82 -10.35 -3.76 -11.75
CA TRP A 82 -9.07 -3.70 -12.46
C TRP A 82 -8.32 -2.40 -12.22
N LEU A 83 -9.00 -1.27 -12.37
CA LEU A 83 -8.40 0.05 -12.18
C LEU A 83 -7.93 0.27 -10.73
N HIS A 84 -8.68 -0.26 -9.76
CA HIS A 84 -8.31 -0.23 -8.35
C HIS A 84 -7.07 -1.11 -8.07
N LEU A 85 -6.98 -2.30 -8.66
CA LEU A 85 -5.79 -3.15 -8.53
C LEU A 85 -4.56 -2.53 -9.23
N LEU A 86 -4.70 -2.20 -10.51
CA LEU A 86 -3.58 -1.74 -11.36
C LEU A 86 -2.96 -0.45 -10.83
N SER A 87 -3.79 0.51 -10.39
CA SER A 87 -3.28 1.74 -9.77
C SER A 87 -2.50 1.45 -8.48
N ASN A 88 -3.00 0.58 -7.61
CA ASN A 88 -2.27 0.21 -6.40
C ASN A 88 -0.96 -0.52 -6.69
N LEU A 89 -0.96 -1.50 -7.61
CA LEU A 89 0.24 -2.27 -7.96
C LEU A 89 1.30 -1.40 -8.65
N LEU A 90 0.88 -0.48 -9.53
CA LEU A 90 1.79 0.46 -10.18
C LEU A 90 2.56 1.28 -9.15
N PHE A 91 1.84 1.89 -8.21
CA PHE A 91 2.44 2.72 -7.17
C PHE A 91 3.22 1.89 -6.15
N LEU A 92 2.72 0.70 -5.79
CA LEU A 92 3.47 -0.24 -4.97
C LEU A 92 4.83 -0.51 -5.59
N VAL A 93 4.91 -0.98 -6.84
CA VAL A 93 6.17 -1.37 -7.48
C VAL A 93 7.14 -0.19 -7.64
N ILE A 94 6.63 1.00 -8.01
CA ILE A 94 7.48 2.20 -8.17
C ILE A 94 8.18 2.57 -6.86
N PHE A 95 7.44 2.60 -5.76
CA PHE A 95 7.95 3.09 -4.47
C PHE A 95 8.56 1.98 -3.61
N SER A 96 8.11 0.73 -3.74
CA SER A 96 8.58 -0.39 -2.94
C SER A 96 9.96 -0.87 -3.36
N LEU A 97 10.28 -0.92 -4.65
CA LEU A 97 11.56 -1.51 -5.08
C LEU A 97 12.78 -0.76 -4.50
N PRO A 98 12.84 0.59 -4.53
CA PRO A 98 13.92 1.31 -3.86
C PRO A 98 13.84 1.21 -2.33
N ALA A 99 12.63 1.28 -1.76
CA ALA A 99 12.45 1.18 -0.31
C ALA A 99 12.90 -0.18 0.24
N GLU A 100 12.56 -1.27 -0.44
CA GLU A 100 12.94 -2.65 -0.10
C GLU A 100 14.45 -2.87 -0.22
N ARG A 101 15.09 -2.29 -1.24
CA ARG A 101 16.55 -2.36 -1.38
C ARG A 101 17.27 -1.69 -0.20
N SER A 102 16.75 -0.56 0.28
CA SER A 102 17.32 0.18 1.41
C SER A 102 17.01 -0.45 2.76
N LEU A 103 15.75 -0.85 3.01
CA LEU A 103 15.32 -1.43 4.30
C LEU A 103 15.69 -2.92 4.43
N GLY A 104 15.68 -3.62 3.30
CA GLY A 104 15.62 -5.07 3.23
C GLY A 104 14.21 -5.62 3.21
N SER A 105 14.03 -6.71 2.48
CA SER A 105 12.76 -7.41 2.31
C SER A 105 12.00 -7.69 3.61
N PRO A 106 12.61 -8.19 4.70
CA PRO A 106 11.85 -8.44 5.94
C PRO A 106 11.31 -7.15 6.58
N ARG A 107 12.11 -6.09 6.63
CA ARG A 107 11.69 -4.79 7.21
C ARG A 107 10.70 -4.08 6.32
N PHE A 108 10.87 -4.19 5.00
CA PHE A 108 9.93 -3.67 4.04
C PHE A 108 8.57 -4.39 4.14
N LEU A 109 8.56 -5.72 4.29
CA LEU A 109 7.34 -6.46 4.51
C LEU A 109 6.64 -6.01 5.81
N LEU A 110 7.38 -5.82 6.90
CA LEU A 110 6.83 -5.27 8.15
C LEU A 110 6.25 -3.86 7.97
N LEU A 111 6.95 -2.97 7.27
CA LEU A 111 6.46 -1.63 6.93
C LEU A 111 5.12 -1.71 6.19
N PHE A 112 5.04 -2.55 5.16
CA PHE A 112 3.83 -2.70 4.36
C PHE A 112 2.67 -3.26 5.19
N LEU A 113 2.90 -4.36 5.92
CA LEU A 113 1.86 -5.03 6.71
C LEU A 113 1.36 -4.17 7.87
N LEU A 114 2.27 -3.67 8.72
CA LEU A 114 1.87 -2.85 9.87
C LEU A 114 1.31 -1.50 9.43
N GLY A 115 1.91 -0.89 8.40
CA GLY A 115 1.42 0.37 7.85
C GLY A 115 0.02 0.22 7.27
N GLY A 116 -0.27 -0.89 6.59
CA GLY A 116 -1.62 -1.21 6.10
C GLY A 116 -2.64 -1.43 7.20
N ILE A 117 -2.30 -2.19 8.24
CA ILE A 117 -3.17 -2.43 9.40
C ILE A 117 -3.49 -1.11 10.12
N VAL A 118 -2.47 -0.29 10.39
CA VAL A 118 -2.63 1.02 11.05
C VAL A 118 -3.45 1.97 10.17
N ALA A 119 -3.18 2.00 8.86
CA ALA A 119 -3.97 2.77 7.91
C ALA A 119 -5.46 2.37 7.94
N ASN A 120 -5.76 1.07 7.84
CA ASN A 120 -7.13 0.57 7.88
C ASN A 120 -7.81 0.86 9.20
N LEU A 121 -7.09 0.77 10.32
CA LEU A 121 -7.62 1.12 11.63
C LEU A 121 -7.97 2.61 11.73
N ILE A 122 -7.07 3.50 11.31
CA ILE A 122 -7.32 4.95 11.29
C ILE A 122 -8.51 5.29 10.38
N GLY A 123 -8.57 4.65 9.20
CA GLY A 123 -9.71 4.75 8.30
C GLY A 123 -11.02 4.32 8.96
N ALA A 124 -11.02 3.19 9.66
CA ALA A 124 -12.19 2.67 10.34
C ALA A 124 -12.67 3.60 11.46
N ILE A 125 -11.75 4.16 12.26
CA ILE A 125 -12.07 5.15 13.30
C ILE A 125 -12.77 6.37 12.68
N SER A 126 -12.30 6.84 11.52
CA SER A 126 -12.89 8.00 10.84
C SER A 126 -14.31 7.76 10.30
N LEU A 127 -14.72 6.50 10.19
CA LEU A 127 -16.02 6.07 9.68
C LEU A 127 -16.79 5.23 10.72
N THR A 128 -16.59 5.53 12.00
CA THR A 128 -17.25 4.80 13.10
C THR A 128 -18.75 4.63 12.84
N GLY A 129 -19.25 3.40 12.91
CA GLY A 129 -20.66 3.06 12.65
C GLY A 129 -21.04 2.86 11.17
N ALA A 130 -20.15 3.16 10.21
CA ALA A 130 -20.41 2.93 8.79
C ALA A 130 -20.36 1.44 8.43
N ARG A 131 -21.28 1.00 7.56
CA ARG A 131 -21.37 -0.38 7.05
C ARG A 131 -20.71 -0.56 5.68
N VAL A 132 -19.76 0.31 5.35
CA VAL A 132 -19.01 0.26 4.10
C VAL A 132 -17.69 -0.45 4.36
N ALA A 133 -17.31 -1.38 3.50
CA ALA A 133 -16.02 -2.06 3.59
C ALA A 133 -14.89 -1.20 3.04
N ILE A 134 -13.86 -0.97 3.85
CA ILE A 134 -12.56 -0.46 3.45
C ILE A 134 -11.76 -1.66 2.91
N ILE A 135 -11.30 -1.57 1.66
CA ILE A 135 -10.55 -2.61 0.95
C ILE A 135 -9.43 -1.98 0.11
N GLY A 136 -8.42 -2.78 -0.21
CA GLY A 136 -7.29 -2.43 -1.06
C GLY A 136 -6.02 -2.11 -0.27
N CYS A 137 -4.87 -2.20 -0.94
CA CYS A 137 -3.58 -1.95 -0.30
C CYS A 137 -3.16 -0.47 -0.28
N SER A 138 -4.00 0.46 -0.72
CA SER A 138 -3.63 1.87 -0.87
C SER A 138 -3.17 2.53 0.45
N GLY A 139 -3.73 2.14 1.60
CA GLY A 139 -3.23 2.56 2.91
C GLY A 139 -1.78 2.10 3.17
N ALA A 140 -1.48 0.83 2.86
CA ALA A 140 -0.14 0.27 2.97
C ALA A 140 0.84 0.90 1.97
N VAL A 141 0.39 1.14 0.73
CA VAL A 141 1.17 1.87 -0.28
C VAL A 141 1.46 3.29 0.20
N SER A 142 0.50 3.95 0.85
CA SER A 142 0.72 5.27 1.46
C SER A 142 1.81 5.23 2.54
N ALA A 143 1.87 4.16 3.35
CA ALA A 143 2.98 3.94 4.28
C ALA A 143 4.33 3.74 3.58
N VAL A 144 4.35 2.98 2.49
CA VAL A 144 5.57 2.84 1.67
C VAL A 144 6.00 4.19 1.09
N VAL A 145 5.07 5.00 0.61
CA VAL A 145 5.34 6.35 0.09
C VAL A 145 5.86 7.29 1.18
N GLY A 146 5.25 7.27 2.38
CA GLY A 146 5.72 8.05 3.54
C GLY A 146 7.14 7.68 3.97
N ALA A 147 7.45 6.38 3.97
CA ALA A 147 8.81 5.91 4.20
C ALA A 147 9.76 6.35 3.06
N TYR A 148 9.31 6.24 1.81
CA TYR A 148 10.10 6.61 0.64
C TYR A 148 10.52 8.08 0.67
N VAL A 149 9.59 9.02 0.89
CA VAL A 149 9.92 10.46 0.93
C VAL A 149 10.88 10.79 2.08
N THR A 150 10.80 10.05 3.18
CA THR A 150 11.68 10.19 4.34
C THR A 150 13.09 9.68 4.07
N LEU A 151 13.22 8.60 3.30
CA LEU A 151 14.50 7.99 2.93
C LEU A 151 15.15 8.67 1.73
N PHE A 152 14.35 9.22 0.81
CA PHE A 152 14.80 9.75 -0.47
C PHE A 152 14.19 11.15 -0.78
N PRO A 153 14.42 12.16 0.07
CA PRO A 153 13.75 13.46 -0.04
C PRO A 153 14.04 14.23 -1.33
N ARG A 154 15.13 13.91 -2.03
CA ARG A 154 15.53 14.54 -3.30
C ARG A 154 15.42 13.61 -4.51
N ALA A 155 14.75 12.46 -4.37
CA ALA A 155 14.67 11.50 -5.45
C ALA A 155 13.83 11.99 -6.64
N ARG A 156 14.35 11.67 -7.82
CA ARG A 156 13.63 11.79 -9.09
C ARG A 156 13.48 10.39 -9.66
N LEU A 157 12.26 10.04 -10.05
CA LEU A 157 11.93 8.74 -10.62
C LEU A 157 11.95 8.86 -12.15
N GLY A 158 12.56 7.88 -12.81
CA GLY A 158 12.49 7.77 -14.26
C GLY A 158 11.13 7.19 -14.64
N LEU A 159 10.38 7.94 -15.45
CA LEU A 159 9.10 7.52 -16.01
C LEU A 159 9.24 7.43 -17.52
N VAL A 160 8.70 6.36 -18.10
CA VAL A 160 8.50 6.28 -19.55
C VAL A 160 7.11 6.85 -19.84
N VAL A 161 7.06 8.00 -20.49
CA VAL A 161 5.82 8.64 -20.89
C VAL A 161 5.56 8.30 -22.36
N PRO A 162 4.45 7.60 -22.68
CA PRO A 162 4.04 7.40 -24.05
C PRO A 162 3.45 8.71 -24.60
N LEU A 163 4.15 9.33 -25.56
CA LEU A 163 3.70 10.50 -26.32
C LEU A 163 3.21 10.04 -27.70
N GLY A 164 2.19 9.17 -27.71
CA GLY A 164 1.66 8.56 -28.93
C GLY A 164 2.59 7.46 -29.46
N VAL A 165 3.24 7.72 -30.60
CA VAL A 165 4.17 6.76 -31.26
C VAL A 165 5.59 6.76 -30.66
N TYR A 166 5.91 7.71 -29.79
CA TYR A 166 7.22 7.81 -29.14
C TYR A 166 7.12 7.50 -27.64
N LEU A 167 8.14 6.82 -27.12
CA LEU A 167 8.35 6.62 -25.69
C LEU A 167 9.45 7.55 -25.21
N GLU A 168 9.12 8.53 -24.36
CA GLU A 168 10.10 9.45 -23.80
C GLU A 168 10.44 9.09 -22.36
N PHE A 169 11.74 9.06 -22.04
CA PHE A 169 12.21 8.85 -20.67
C PHE A 169 12.38 10.20 -19.96
N VAL A 170 11.45 10.51 -19.06
CA VAL A 170 11.47 11.76 -18.28
C VAL A 170 11.78 11.46 -16.81
N ARG A 171 12.61 12.29 -16.18
CA ARG A 171 12.88 12.21 -14.73
C ARG A 171 11.94 13.14 -14.00
N VAL A 172 10.95 12.58 -13.33
CA VAL A 172 9.91 13.33 -12.63
C VAL A 172 10.20 13.32 -11.12
N PRO A 173 10.08 14.47 -10.41
CA PRO A 173 10.18 14.48 -8.95
C PRO A 173 9.13 13.55 -8.32
N ALA A 174 9.53 12.81 -7.28
CA ALA A 174 8.63 11.84 -6.65
C ALA A 174 7.31 12.45 -6.15
N PHE A 175 7.33 13.71 -5.68
CA PHE A 175 6.13 14.40 -5.20
C PHE A 175 5.07 14.60 -6.29
N VAL A 176 5.47 14.76 -7.55
CA VAL A 176 4.52 14.92 -8.67
C VAL A 176 3.77 13.61 -8.90
N LEU A 177 4.47 12.47 -8.88
CA LEU A 177 3.85 11.16 -9.00
C LEU A 177 2.91 10.87 -7.83
N ILE A 178 3.29 11.26 -6.61
CA ILE A 178 2.43 11.17 -5.42
C ILE A 178 1.17 12.03 -5.59
N GLY A 179 1.31 13.25 -6.11
CA GLY A 179 0.18 14.15 -6.40
C GLY A 179 -0.77 13.58 -7.45
N ILE A 180 -0.24 13.01 -8.54
CA ILE A 180 -1.03 12.32 -9.57
C ILE A 180 -1.80 11.14 -8.96
N TRP A 181 -1.17 10.36 -8.09
CA TRP A 181 -1.85 9.25 -7.42
C TRP A 181 -2.98 9.71 -6.53
N ALA A 182 -2.72 10.72 -5.69
CA ALA A 182 -3.74 11.31 -4.83
C ALA A 182 -4.92 11.81 -5.66
N LEU A 183 -4.67 12.42 -6.81
CA LEU A 183 -5.72 12.82 -7.76
C LEU A 183 -6.50 11.60 -8.29
N VAL A 184 -5.83 10.51 -8.67
CA VAL A 184 -6.52 9.29 -9.11
C VAL A 184 -7.41 8.72 -8.00
N GLN A 185 -6.94 8.72 -6.74
CA GLN A 185 -7.76 8.31 -5.59
C GLN A 185 -8.98 9.24 -5.41
N LEU A 186 -8.80 10.55 -5.58
CA LEU A 186 -9.92 11.51 -5.55
C LEU A 186 -10.94 11.22 -6.64
N LEU A 187 -10.49 10.92 -7.85
CA LEU A 187 -11.37 10.57 -8.96
C LEU A 187 -12.15 9.28 -8.68
N PHE A 188 -11.54 8.26 -8.07
CA PHE A 188 -12.26 7.05 -7.66
C PHE A 188 -13.35 7.34 -6.62
N SER A 189 -13.13 8.32 -5.75
CA SER A 189 -14.14 8.77 -4.77
C SER A 189 -15.39 9.32 -5.45
N TYR A 190 -15.22 9.98 -6.61
CA TYR A 190 -16.31 10.62 -7.34
C TYR A 190 -16.93 9.72 -8.43
N ALA A 191 -16.17 8.77 -8.99
CA ALA A 191 -16.59 7.88 -10.07
C ALA A 191 -17.57 6.76 -9.63
N GLY A 192 -17.96 6.70 -8.35
CA GLY A 192 -19.13 5.94 -7.88
C GLY A 192 -18.83 4.69 -7.03
N ALA A 193 -19.90 4.18 -6.39
CA ALA A 193 -19.87 3.12 -5.38
C ALA A 193 -19.22 1.79 -5.82
N SER A 194 -19.11 1.54 -7.12
CA SER A 194 -18.48 0.34 -7.67
C SER A 194 -16.97 0.27 -7.43
N TYR A 195 -16.32 1.40 -7.17
CA TYR A 195 -14.88 1.48 -6.89
C TYR A 195 -14.56 1.60 -5.39
N GLY A 196 -15.59 1.75 -4.54
CA GLY A 196 -15.46 2.02 -3.11
C GLY A 196 -15.14 3.49 -2.83
N ALA A 197 -15.75 4.06 -1.78
CA ALA A 197 -15.39 5.41 -1.34
C ALA A 197 -13.96 5.41 -0.81
N VAL A 198 -13.09 6.30 -1.32
CA VAL A 198 -11.73 6.42 -0.80
C VAL A 198 -11.78 7.07 0.56
N VAL A 199 -11.29 6.34 1.56
CA VAL A 199 -11.18 6.83 2.92
C VAL A 199 -9.84 7.55 3.06
N TRP A 200 -9.87 8.88 2.97
CA TRP A 200 -8.65 9.71 2.99
C TRP A 200 -7.83 9.54 4.27
N TRP A 201 -8.50 9.37 5.41
CA TRP A 201 -7.85 9.11 6.70
C TRP A 201 -7.02 7.83 6.69
N THR A 202 -7.42 6.81 5.91
CA THR A 202 -6.59 5.60 5.69
C THR A 202 -5.24 5.97 5.07
N HIS A 203 -5.23 6.83 4.06
CA HIS A 203 -4.02 7.21 3.34
C HIS A 203 -3.10 8.09 4.20
N ILE A 204 -3.69 9.07 4.90
CA ILE A 204 -2.96 9.96 5.82
C ILE A 204 -2.33 9.13 6.96
N GLY A 205 -3.10 8.24 7.57
CA GLY A 205 -2.64 7.36 8.65
C GLY A 205 -1.48 6.47 8.22
N GLY A 206 -1.61 5.82 7.06
CA GLY A 206 -0.52 5.03 6.47
C GLY A 206 0.72 5.87 6.20
N PHE A 207 0.57 7.02 5.54
CA PHE A 207 1.69 7.91 5.20
C PHE A 207 2.48 8.36 6.44
N LEU A 208 1.79 8.82 7.48
CA LEU A 208 2.42 9.23 8.74
C LEU A 208 3.14 8.05 9.43
N PHE A 209 2.51 6.87 9.47
CA PHE A 209 3.15 5.65 9.98
C PHE A 209 4.46 5.35 9.22
N GLY A 210 4.43 5.47 7.89
CA GLY A 210 5.60 5.26 7.04
C GLY A 210 6.76 6.19 7.36
N ILE A 211 6.48 7.48 7.57
CA ILE A 211 7.49 8.47 8.01
C ILE A 211 8.13 8.02 9.32
N VAL A 212 7.30 7.73 10.32
CA VAL A 212 7.75 7.33 11.65
C VAL A 212 8.59 6.05 11.58
N PHE A 213 8.12 5.02 10.86
CA PHE A 213 8.84 3.78 10.65
C PHE A 213 10.21 3.99 10.00
N ALA A 214 10.28 4.84 8.97
CA ALA A 214 11.53 5.15 8.29
C ALA A 214 12.53 5.87 9.20
N LEU A 215 12.08 6.81 10.04
CA LEU A 215 12.92 7.50 11.02
C LEU A 215 13.56 6.52 12.00
N PHE A 216 12.77 5.60 12.57
CA PHE A 216 13.29 4.55 13.46
C PHE A 216 14.20 3.54 12.75
N SER A 217 14.00 3.32 11.45
CA SER A 217 14.80 2.37 10.67
C SER A 217 16.18 2.90 10.25
N ARG A 218 16.46 4.21 10.37
CA ARG A 218 17.70 4.85 9.89
C ARG A 218 18.97 4.17 10.41
N GLY A 219 19.02 3.82 11.69
CA GLY A 219 20.18 3.15 12.29
C GLY A 219 20.42 1.74 11.73
N ALA A 220 19.34 0.99 11.47
CA ALA A 220 19.43 -0.34 10.87
C ALA A 220 19.85 -0.29 9.40
N ILE A 221 19.39 0.72 8.66
CA ILE A 221 19.81 0.97 7.27
C ILE A 221 21.30 1.33 7.21
N ALA A 222 21.77 2.23 8.08
CA ALA A 222 23.17 2.63 8.14
C ALA A 222 24.12 1.44 8.40
N ARG A 223 23.77 0.55 9.33
CA ARG A 223 24.53 -0.69 9.59
C ARG A 223 24.58 -1.60 8.37
N ARG A 224 23.46 -1.73 7.64
CA ARG A 224 23.37 -2.55 6.43
C ARG A 224 24.20 -1.99 5.26
N LEU A 225 24.33 -0.66 5.16
CA LEU A 225 25.12 -0.03 4.10
C LEU A 225 26.63 -0.12 4.37
N ARG A 226 27.04 -0.28 5.64
CA ARG A 226 28.44 -0.44 6.05
C ARG A 226 28.96 -1.88 5.96
N GLY A 227 28.06 -2.87 5.98
CA GLY A 227 28.36 -4.29 5.72
C GLY A 227 28.13 -4.67 4.27
#